data_AF-B9L1N5-F1
#
_entry.id   AF-B9L1N5-F1
#
_cell.length_a   1.000
_cell.length_b   1.000
_cell.length_c   1.000
_cell.angle_alpha   90.00
_cell.angle_beta   90.00
_cell.angle_gamma   90.00
#
_symmetry.space_group_name_H-M   'P 1'
#
loop_
_entity.id
_entity.type
_entity.pdbx_description
1 polymer ?
#
loop_
_entity_poly.entity_id
_entity_poly.type
_entity_poly.pdbx_seq_one_letter_code
_entity_poly.pdbx_strand_id
1 'polypeptide(L)'
;MMRSGIWNHLRRYHGQLDPGLVTIWVLGLVVRFALAPLSFHSDLYQVYSRAHLAISTGAWWSWSSQLVAQLLHDAWLALILPLLPGSASIWSPTAAVAGIGAQPEDIARFLAYPLLGRALVLMKLPYLLADAIAGWLIGQHVVPARRRWALALWWLNPIVIYTSAVFGRHDSIWVVAVLIGIEFARRGARWTGLAVTSLAAAARFFPVFVVPLYLVALRRSWRTVFLGAAGVGGLWMVVDLVLLQRTGQSPTLTLLGEYPHVRYLIALALPAGDDVAVPVLPLVYTIFVCWWASRGPRGVDAYRAGAAATLCGIVALTPFHPQYVIWSLPLAVPFLVRDRTGPVLAVAQAALFLAWLPRWGAAATTGLLLPLGRDVIETLPDPQLLLAALLPGSVWQPFVRGAFAGVTLWIGWRALVAARRSLQGTTEDDREFVRMEA
;
A
#
# COMPACT_ATOMS: atom_id res chain seq x y z
N MET A 1 4.06 34.40 -36.22
CA MET A 1 5.28 34.19 -35.40
C MET A 1 5.01 33.50 -34.04
N MET A 2 4.03 32.60 -33.92
CA MET A 2 3.60 32.01 -32.62
C MET A 2 3.49 30.47 -32.64
N ARG A 3 4.27 29.77 -33.49
CA ARG A 3 4.22 28.29 -33.64
C ARG A 3 5.47 27.54 -33.16
N SER A 4 6.49 28.22 -32.62
CA SER A 4 7.76 27.58 -32.21
C SER A 4 7.90 27.29 -30.70
N GLY A 5 6.93 27.71 -29.86
CA GLY A 5 7.03 27.57 -28.40
C GLY A 5 6.80 26.15 -27.87
N ILE A 6 5.71 25.50 -28.31
CA ILE A 6 5.32 24.17 -27.80
C ILE A 6 6.29 23.07 -28.25
N TRP A 7 6.75 23.11 -29.50
CA TRP A 7 7.70 22.12 -30.02
C TRP A 7 9.09 22.25 -29.43
N ASN A 8 9.53 23.47 -29.09
CA ASN A 8 10.79 23.66 -28.36
C ASN A 8 10.67 23.31 -26.87
N HIS A 9 9.48 23.43 -26.27
CA HIS A 9 9.23 22.93 -24.92
C HIS A 9 9.24 21.40 -24.90
N LEU A 10 8.58 20.76 -25.86
CA LEU A 10 8.62 19.30 -26.02
C LEU A 10 10.02 18.80 -26.37
N ARG A 11 10.78 19.45 -27.27
CA ARG A 11 12.18 19.08 -27.56
C ARG A 11 13.15 19.30 -26.38
N ARG A 12 12.94 20.32 -25.54
CA ARG A 12 13.76 20.51 -24.32
C ARG A 12 13.48 19.44 -23.25
N TYR A 13 12.28 18.84 -23.26
CA TYR A 13 11.93 17.73 -22.37
C TYR A 13 12.19 16.34 -22.99
N HIS A 14 12.23 16.24 -24.31
CA HIS A 14 12.72 15.08 -25.05
C HIS A 14 14.26 15.14 -25.21
N GLY A 15 14.96 15.25 -24.07
CA GLY A 15 16.25 14.59 -23.97
C GLY A 15 16.06 13.13 -24.37
N GLN A 16 17.06 12.54 -25.04
CA GLN A 16 17.04 11.13 -25.41
C GLN A 16 16.49 10.31 -24.24
N LEU A 17 15.43 9.54 -24.48
CA LEU A 17 14.81 8.70 -23.46
C LEU A 17 15.92 7.89 -22.82
N ASP A 18 16.11 8.07 -21.52
CA ASP A 18 17.10 7.38 -20.74
C ASP A 18 16.92 5.86 -20.91
N PRO A 19 17.84 5.15 -21.60
CA PRO A 19 17.66 3.73 -21.91
C PRO A 19 17.54 2.87 -20.65
N GLY A 20 18.21 3.28 -19.56
CA GLY A 20 18.13 2.58 -18.27
C GLY A 20 16.73 2.70 -17.65
N LEU A 21 16.13 3.89 -17.72
CA LEU A 21 14.77 4.11 -17.22
C LEU A 21 13.74 3.33 -18.04
N VAL A 22 13.87 3.29 -19.36
CA VAL A 22 13.02 2.48 -20.25
C VAL A 22 13.16 1.00 -19.93
N THR A 23 14.39 0.50 -19.73
CA THR A 23 14.65 -0.90 -19.38
C THR A 23 13.97 -1.28 -18.07
N ILE A 24 14.05 -0.43 -17.04
CA ILE A 24 13.39 -0.68 -15.76
C ILE A 24 11.86 -0.75 -15.94
N TRP A 25 11.27 0.17 -16.70
CA TRP A 25 9.84 0.16 -16.99
C TRP A 25 9.41 -1.13 -17.67
N VAL A 26 10.07 -1.49 -18.76
CA VAL A 26 9.77 -2.69 -19.56
C VAL A 26 9.92 -3.94 -18.70
N LEU A 27 11.02 -4.06 -17.94
CA LEU A 27 11.26 -5.23 -17.09
C LEU A 27 10.14 -5.43 -16.07
N GLY A 28 9.77 -4.37 -15.32
CA GLY A 28 8.72 -4.52 -14.31
C GLY A 28 7.32 -4.69 -14.91
N LEU A 29 7.09 -4.26 -16.16
CA LEU A 29 5.86 -4.55 -16.91
C LEU A 29 5.82 -6.02 -17.29
N VAL A 30 6.88 -6.53 -17.91
CA VAL A 30 7.02 -7.94 -18.32
C VAL A 30 6.82 -8.86 -17.11
N VAL A 31 7.51 -8.59 -16.00
CA VAL A 31 7.39 -9.41 -14.78
C VAL A 31 5.95 -9.43 -14.25
N ARG A 32 5.27 -8.28 -14.19
CA ARG A 32 3.88 -8.21 -13.69
C ARG A 32 2.91 -8.93 -14.61
N PHE A 33 3.00 -8.73 -15.92
CA PHE A 33 2.12 -9.40 -16.88
C PHE A 33 2.41 -10.89 -17.02
N ALA A 34 3.65 -11.33 -16.78
CA ALA A 34 3.99 -12.74 -16.70
C ALA A 34 3.37 -13.39 -15.44
N LEU A 35 3.39 -12.71 -14.30
CA LEU A 35 2.88 -13.27 -13.03
C LEU A 35 1.36 -13.15 -12.87
N ALA A 36 0.75 -12.07 -13.38
CA ALA A 36 -0.67 -11.78 -13.17
C ALA A 36 -1.64 -12.92 -13.54
N PRO A 37 -1.52 -13.62 -14.69
CA PRO A 37 -2.41 -14.72 -15.04
C PRO A 37 -2.09 -16.03 -14.31
N LEU A 38 -0.90 -16.14 -13.71
CA LEU A 38 -0.40 -17.38 -13.10
C LEU A 38 -0.67 -17.44 -11.60
N SER A 39 -1.17 -16.35 -11.00
CA SER A 39 -1.37 -16.27 -9.56
C SER A 39 -2.76 -15.81 -9.15
N PHE A 40 -3.20 -16.23 -7.97
CA PHE A 40 -4.53 -16.02 -7.45
C PHE A 40 -4.52 -15.98 -5.92
N HIS A 41 -5.30 -15.09 -5.33
CA HIS A 41 -5.60 -15.13 -3.90
C HIS A 41 -7.11 -14.99 -3.70
N SER A 42 -7.64 -15.64 -2.67
CA SER A 42 -9.09 -15.64 -2.37
C SER A 42 -9.63 -14.23 -2.09
N ASP A 43 -8.86 -13.36 -1.42
CA ASP A 43 -9.24 -11.95 -1.22
C ASP A 43 -9.53 -11.20 -2.52
N LEU A 44 -8.73 -11.42 -3.57
CA LEU A 44 -8.96 -10.80 -4.88
C LEU A 44 -10.33 -11.22 -5.42
N TYR A 45 -10.59 -12.52 -5.38
CA TYR A 45 -11.86 -13.10 -5.81
C TYR A 45 -13.06 -12.61 -4.99
N GLN A 46 -12.92 -12.51 -3.67
CA GLN A 46 -13.99 -12.03 -2.80
C GLN A 46 -14.38 -10.58 -3.10
N VAL A 47 -13.40 -9.69 -3.31
CA VAL A 47 -13.66 -8.28 -3.64
C VAL A 47 -14.47 -8.17 -4.94
N TYR A 48 -14.11 -8.93 -5.96
CA TYR A 48 -14.82 -8.93 -7.24
C TYR A 48 -16.14 -9.70 -7.20
N SER A 49 -16.28 -10.74 -6.38
CA SER A 49 -17.56 -11.42 -6.18
C SER A 49 -18.57 -10.50 -5.47
N ARG A 50 -18.12 -9.68 -4.50
CA ARG A 50 -18.95 -8.61 -3.93
C ARG A 50 -19.34 -7.58 -4.97
N ALA A 51 -18.41 -7.20 -5.84
CA ALA A 51 -18.69 -6.27 -6.92
C ALA A 51 -19.74 -6.83 -7.89
N HIS A 52 -19.64 -8.11 -8.22
CA HIS A 52 -20.63 -8.77 -9.07
C HIS A 52 -22.01 -8.76 -8.42
N LEU A 53 -22.10 -9.07 -7.12
CA LEU A 53 -23.36 -9.02 -6.37
C LEU A 53 -23.95 -7.61 -6.35
N ALA A 54 -23.13 -6.58 -6.09
CA ALA A 54 -23.57 -5.19 -6.10
C ALA A 54 -24.14 -4.78 -7.47
N ILE A 55 -23.49 -5.18 -8.56
CA ILE A 55 -23.95 -4.91 -9.93
C ILE A 55 -25.25 -5.67 -10.25
N SER A 56 -25.32 -6.95 -9.92
CA SER A 56 -26.46 -7.81 -10.29
C SER A 56 -27.72 -7.54 -9.49
N THR A 57 -27.59 -7.08 -8.25
CA THR A 57 -28.72 -6.77 -7.35
C THR A 57 -29.04 -5.28 -7.26
N GLY A 58 -28.17 -4.40 -7.79
CA GLY A 58 -28.25 -2.96 -7.59
C GLY A 58 -27.81 -2.48 -6.21
N ALA A 59 -27.21 -3.34 -5.38
CA ALA A 59 -26.83 -3.05 -4.00
C ALA A 59 -25.43 -2.40 -3.85
N TRP A 60 -25.15 -1.32 -4.60
CA TRP A 60 -23.86 -0.60 -4.64
C TRP A 60 -23.36 -0.06 -3.28
N TRP A 61 -24.24 0.06 -2.29
CA TRP A 61 -23.93 0.64 -0.97
C TRP A 61 -23.98 -0.39 0.17
N SER A 62 -24.13 -1.68 -0.15
CA SER A 62 -24.30 -2.74 0.85
C SER A 62 -23.03 -3.01 1.68
N TRP A 63 -21.85 -2.67 1.17
CA TRP A 63 -20.58 -2.92 1.85
C TRP A 63 -20.03 -1.66 2.52
N SER A 64 -20.42 -1.45 3.78
CA SER A 64 -20.12 -0.23 4.53
C SER A 64 -18.66 -0.09 4.98
N SER A 65 -17.99 -1.20 5.32
CA SER A 65 -16.65 -1.17 5.95
C SER A 65 -15.51 -0.66 5.07
N GLN A 66 -15.64 -0.76 3.74
CA GLN A 66 -14.65 -0.29 2.76
C GLN A 66 -15.36 0.29 1.52
N LEU A 67 -16.40 1.10 1.75
CA LEU A 67 -17.31 1.57 0.71
C LEU A 67 -16.61 2.17 -0.51
N VAL A 68 -15.69 3.12 -0.29
CA VAL A 68 -14.97 3.80 -1.38
C VAL A 68 -14.17 2.80 -2.22
N ALA A 69 -13.53 1.82 -1.56
CA ALA A 69 -12.82 0.78 -2.28
C ALA A 69 -13.78 -0.13 -3.03
N GLN A 70 -14.89 -0.55 -2.43
CA GLN A 70 -15.88 -1.41 -3.07
C GLN A 70 -16.45 -0.74 -4.34
N LEU A 71 -16.89 0.53 -4.26
CA LEU A 71 -17.43 1.27 -5.41
C LEU A 71 -16.44 1.34 -6.59
N LEU A 72 -15.14 1.45 -6.31
CA LEU A 72 -14.11 1.40 -7.36
C LEU A 72 -14.09 0.04 -8.06
N HIS A 73 -14.19 -1.06 -7.31
CA HIS A 73 -14.21 -2.41 -7.88
C HIS A 73 -15.54 -2.71 -8.59
N ASP A 74 -16.66 -2.18 -8.10
CA ASP A 74 -17.97 -2.29 -8.74
C ASP A 74 -17.94 -1.61 -10.12
N ALA A 75 -17.46 -0.36 -10.18
CA ALA A 75 -17.32 0.37 -11.43
C ALA A 75 -16.34 -0.31 -12.40
N TRP A 76 -15.20 -0.81 -11.89
CA TRP A 76 -14.23 -1.51 -12.72
C TRP A 76 -14.76 -2.85 -13.24
N LEU A 77 -15.43 -3.64 -12.39
CA LEU A 77 -16.03 -4.90 -12.80
C LEU A 77 -17.11 -4.68 -13.86
N ALA A 78 -17.97 -3.67 -13.69
CA ALA A 78 -18.98 -3.31 -14.68
C ALA A 78 -18.37 -3.02 -16.07
N LEU A 79 -17.19 -2.38 -16.10
CA LEU A 79 -16.45 -2.10 -17.34
C LEU A 79 -15.88 -3.37 -18.00
N ILE A 80 -15.37 -4.32 -17.21
CA ILE A 80 -14.69 -5.51 -17.74
C ILE A 80 -15.61 -6.72 -17.94
N LEU A 81 -16.82 -6.73 -17.39
CA LEU A 81 -17.78 -7.84 -17.54
C LEU A 81 -18.03 -8.25 -19.01
N PRO A 82 -18.18 -7.32 -19.97
CA PRO A 82 -18.31 -7.68 -21.39
C PRO A 82 -17.10 -8.44 -21.96
N LEU A 83 -15.93 -8.35 -21.32
CA LEU A 83 -14.70 -9.04 -21.72
C LEU A 83 -14.57 -10.43 -21.07
N LEU A 84 -15.53 -10.81 -20.21
CA LEU A 84 -15.59 -12.05 -19.44
C LEU A 84 -16.87 -12.86 -19.78
N PRO A 85 -17.03 -13.34 -21.02
CA PRO A 85 -18.21 -14.09 -21.41
C PRO A 85 -18.38 -15.35 -20.55
N GLY A 86 -19.63 -15.64 -20.17
CA GLY A 86 -19.95 -16.81 -19.34
C GLY A 86 -19.52 -16.70 -17.87
N SER A 87 -19.10 -15.52 -17.37
CA SER A 87 -18.67 -15.38 -15.98
C SER A 87 -19.81 -15.37 -14.95
N ALA A 88 -21.08 -15.31 -15.36
CA ALA A 88 -22.19 -15.11 -14.41
C ALA A 88 -22.22 -16.17 -13.28
N SER A 89 -21.85 -17.41 -13.57
CA SER A 89 -21.85 -18.51 -12.60
C SER A 89 -20.60 -18.60 -11.72
N ILE A 90 -19.50 -17.92 -12.09
CA ILE A 90 -18.20 -18.10 -11.41
C ILE A 90 -18.04 -17.24 -10.17
N TRP A 91 -18.99 -16.33 -9.88
CA TRP A 91 -18.92 -15.41 -8.75
C TRP A 91 -19.60 -16.00 -7.52
N SER A 92 -19.01 -15.76 -6.35
CA SER A 92 -19.51 -16.32 -5.10
C SER A 92 -20.79 -15.61 -4.64
N PRO A 93 -21.89 -16.34 -4.37
CA PRO A 93 -23.13 -15.75 -3.88
C PRO A 93 -23.01 -15.30 -2.41
N THR A 94 -22.02 -15.81 -1.68
CA THR A 94 -21.79 -15.53 -0.25
C THR A 94 -20.69 -14.51 0.01
N ALA A 95 -20.08 -13.93 -1.05
CA ALA A 95 -18.96 -13.00 -0.92
C ALA A 95 -19.24 -11.73 -0.10
N ALA A 96 -20.52 -11.33 -0.01
CA ALA A 96 -20.97 -10.19 0.78
C ALA A 96 -21.37 -10.56 2.22
N VAL A 97 -21.34 -11.84 2.59
CA VAL A 97 -21.65 -12.26 3.95
C VAL A 97 -20.39 -12.12 4.81
N ALA A 98 -20.46 -11.22 5.80
CA ALA A 98 -19.37 -10.97 6.72
C ALA A 98 -18.94 -12.27 7.42
N GLY A 99 -17.63 -12.53 7.45
CA GLY A 99 -17.03 -13.69 8.13
C GLY A 99 -17.08 -15.02 7.38
N ILE A 100 -17.90 -15.18 6.33
CA ILE A 100 -18.02 -16.45 5.59
C ILE A 100 -16.91 -16.61 4.55
N GLY A 101 -16.54 -15.51 3.87
CA GLY A 101 -15.54 -15.55 2.80
C GLY A 101 -15.95 -16.42 1.60
N ALA A 102 -15.04 -16.55 0.63
CA ALA A 102 -15.24 -17.42 -0.53
C ALA A 102 -15.16 -18.89 -0.12
N GLN A 103 -16.19 -19.68 -0.47
CA GLN A 103 -16.23 -21.10 -0.17
C GLN A 103 -15.29 -21.90 -1.10
N PRO A 104 -14.80 -23.08 -0.67
CA PRO A 104 -13.93 -23.91 -1.51
C PRO A 104 -14.54 -24.26 -2.88
N GLU A 105 -15.85 -24.50 -2.93
CA GLU A 105 -16.59 -24.80 -4.16
C GLU A 105 -16.65 -23.59 -5.12
N ASP A 106 -16.80 -22.37 -4.58
CA ASP A 106 -16.77 -21.14 -5.36
C ASP A 106 -15.39 -20.91 -5.97
N ILE A 107 -14.34 -21.14 -5.18
CA ILE A 107 -12.95 -21.04 -5.64
C ILE A 107 -12.69 -22.09 -6.73
N ALA A 108 -13.12 -23.34 -6.54
CA ALA A 108 -12.96 -24.39 -7.54
C ALA A 108 -13.67 -24.04 -8.86
N ARG A 109 -14.88 -23.49 -8.79
CA ARG A 109 -15.62 -23.03 -9.97
C ARG A 109 -14.93 -21.88 -10.68
N PHE A 110 -14.38 -20.91 -9.93
CA PHE A 110 -13.61 -19.81 -10.50
C PHE A 110 -12.32 -20.31 -11.18
N LEU A 111 -11.59 -21.22 -10.54
CA LEU A 111 -10.37 -21.82 -11.11
C LEU A 111 -10.66 -22.68 -12.36
N ALA A 112 -11.87 -23.23 -12.50
CA ALA A 112 -12.29 -23.97 -13.68
C ALA A 112 -12.76 -23.07 -14.85
N TYR A 113 -12.77 -21.74 -14.68
CA TYR A 113 -13.24 -20.82 -15.72
C TYR A 113 -12.33 -20.86 -16.96
N PRO A 114 -12.86 -21.09 -18.18
CA PRO A 114 -12.04 -21.21 -19.40
C PRO A 114 -11.17 -19.98 -19.72
N LEU A 115 -11.59 -18.80 -19.25
CA LEU A 115 -10.85 -17.54 -19.44
C LEU A 115 -10.20 -17.05 -18.12
N LEU A 116 -9.83 -17.96 -17.21
CA LEU A 116 -9.24 -17.63 -15.90
C LEU A 116 -8.07 -16.65 -16.01
N GLY A 117 -7.08 -16.93 -16.87
CA GLY A 117 -5.92 -16.05 -17.04
C GLY A 117 -6.30 -14.63 -17.47
N ARG A 118 -7.31 -14.50 -18.36
CA ARG A 118 -7.85 -13.19 -18.77
C ARG A 118 -8.55 -12.50 -17.61
N ALA A 119 -9.38 -13.22 -16.85
CA ALA A 119 -10.05 -12.69 -15.68
C ALA A 119 -9.05 -12.15 -14.64
N LEU A 120 -8.02 -12.92 -14.31
CA LEU A 120 -6.98 -12.53 -13.35
C LEU A 120 -6.22 -11.27 -13.79
N VAL A 121 -5.84 -11.18 -15.08
CA VAL A 121 -5.17 -9.99 -15.61
C VAL A 121 -6.09 -8.77 -15.53
N LEU A 122 -7.34 -8.87 -15.97
CA LEU A 122 -8.29 -7.76 -15.95
C LEU A 122 -8.62 -7.31 -14.51
N MET A 123 -8.76 -8.25 -13.57
CA MET A 123 -9.01 -7.96 -12.16
C MET A 123 -7.82 -7.28 -11.47
N LYS A 124 -6.58 -7.57 -11.88
CA LYS A 124 -5.37 -6.96 -11.29
C LYS A 124 -4.90 -5.70 -12.02
N LEU A 125 -5.33 -5.49 -13.26
CA LEU A 125 -4.93 -4.34 -14.09
C LEU A 125 -5.00 -2.98 -13.36
N PRO A 126 -6.06 -2.61 -12.62
CA PRO A 126 -6.08 -1.33 -11.90
C PRO A 126 -4.96 -1.22 -10.86
N TYR A 127 -4.52 -2.33 -10.27
CA TYR A 127 -3.44 -2.35 -9.28
C TYR A 127 -2.08 -2.22 -9.96
N LEU A 128 -1.88 -2.88 -11.09
CA LEU A 128 -0.64 -2.77 -11.88
C LEU A 128 -0.46 -1.36 -12.46
N LEU A 129 -1.56 -0.75 -12.93
CA LEU A 129 -1.57 0.65 -13.36
C LEU A 129 -1.27 1.58 -12.19
N ALA A 130 -1.84 1.32 -11.00
CA ALA A 130 -1.54 2.10 -9.82
C ALA A 130 -0.06 1.99 -9.40
N ASP A 131 0.55 0.80 -9.43
CA ASP A 131 1.99 0.65 -9.21
C ASP A 131 2.82 1.49 -10.19
N ALA A 132 2.43 1.52 -11.46
CA ALA A 132 3.14 2.29 -12.49
C ALA A 132 3.00 3.80 -12.23
N ILE A 133 1.79 4.27 -11.94
CA ILE A 133 1.55 5.68 -11.59
C ILE A 133 2.35 6.05 -10.32
N ALA A 134 2.37 5.18 -9.31
CA ALA A 134 3.15 5.39 -8.10
C ALA A 134 4.65 5.48 -8.40
N GLY A 135 5.20 4.60 -9.24
CA GLY A 135 6.61 4.63 -9.64
C GLY A 135 6.97 5.92 -10.37
N TRP A 136 6.09 6.39 -11.26
CA TRP A 136 6.25 7.68 -11.93
C TRP A 136 6.23 8.85 -10.94
N LEU A 137 5.25 8.91 -10.02
CA LEU A 137 5.13 9.95 -9.00
C LEU A 137 6.34 9.98 -8.06
N ILE A 138 6.79 8.81 -7.59
CA ILE A 138 8.00 8.68 -6.76
C ILE A 138 9.23 9.22 -7.50
N GLY A 139 9.35 8.95 -8.81
CA GLY A 139 10.39 9.53 -9.66
C GLY A 139 10.34 11.06 -9.76
N GLN A 140 9.15 11.67 -9.70
CA GLN A 140 9.00 13.14 -9.64
C GLN A 140 9.35 13.73 -8.26
N HIS A 141 9.52 12.87 -7.27
CA HIS A 141 9.81 13.27 -5.89
C HIS A 141 11.31 13.18 -5.53
N VAL A 142 12.16 12.89 -6.51
CA VAL A 142 13.62 12.81 -6.39
C VAL A 142 14.32 13.63 -7.49
N VAL A 143 15.59 13.95 -7.29
CA VAL A 143 16.43 14.62 -8.31
C VAL A 143 16.61 13.73 -9.55
N PRO A 144 16.76 14.30 -10.75
CA PRO A 144 16.83 13.53 -12.01
C PRO A 144 17.84 12.37 -11.99
N ALA A 145 19.04 12.58 -11.44
CA ALA A 145 20.08 11.56 -11.34
C ALA A 145 19.66 10.31 -10.54
N ARG A 146 18.72 10.46 -9.59
CA ARG A 146 18.24 9.38 -8.71
C ARG A 146 16.96 8.72 -9.20
N ARG A 147 16.38 9.16 -10.33
CA ARG A 147 15.09 8.65 -10.84
C ARG A 147 15.14 7.18 -11.20
N ARG A 148 16.22 6.72 -11.84
CA ARG A 148 16.43 5.30 -12.19
C ARG A 148 16.34 4.43 -10.93
N TRP A 149 17.08 4.79 -9.89
CA TRP A 149 17.09 4.06 -8.63
C TRP A 149 15.75 4.12 -7.90
N ALA A 150 15.08 5.28 -7.89
CA ALA A 150 13.79 5.42 -7.23
C ALA A 150 12.72 4.55 -7.92
N LEU A 151 12.74 4.52 -9.25
CA LEU A 151 11.88 3.64 -10.02
C LEU A 151 12.23 2.17 -9.76
N ALA A 152 13.51 1.78 -9.80
CA ALA A 152 13.92 0.40 -9.56
C ALA A 152 13.51 -0.10 -8.15
N LEU A 153 13.75 0.70 -7.11
CA LEU A 153 13.41 0.36 -5.72
C LEU A 153 11.91 0.28 -5.43
N TRP A 154 11.06 0.81 -6.30
CA TRP A 154 9.61 0.67 -6.23
C TRP A 154 9.09 -0.37 -7.22
N TRP A 155 9.32 -0.15 -8.51
CA TRP A 155 8.75 -0.91 -9.61
C TRP A 155 9.30 -2.33 -9.70
N LEU A 156 10.59 -2.55 -9.39
CA LEU A 156 11.21 -3.88 -9.40
C LEU A 156 11.27 -4.52 -8.00
N ASN A 157 10.66 -3.89 -7.00
CA ASN A 157 10.71 -4.39 -5.64
C ASN A 157 9.85 -5.65 -5.48
N PRO A 158 10.41 -6.76 -4.96
CA PRO A 158 9.65 -8.00 -4.74
C PRO A 158 8.40 -7.82 -3.87
N ILE A 159 8.43 -6.93 -2.87
CA ILE A 159 7.26 -6.63 -2.04
C ILE A 159 6.12 -6.04 -2.88
N VAL A 160 6.45 -5.06 -3.73
CA VAL A 160 5.45 -4.36 -4.57
C VAL A 160 4.86 -5.33 -5.59
N ILE A 161 5.73 -6.08 -6.30
CA ILE A 161 5.31 -7.09 -7.28
C ILE A 161 4.44 -8.17 -6.61
N TYR A 162 4.86 -8.66 -5.44
CA TYR A 162 4.11 -9.65 -4.68
C TYR A 162 2.71 -9.11 -4.34
N THR A 163 2.60 -7.91 -3.77
CA THR A 163 1.31 -7.37 -3.32
C THR A 163 0.32 -7.16 -4.47
N SER A 164 0.76 -6.56 -5.59
CA SER A 164 -0.15 -6.19 -6.68
C SER A 164 -0.35 -7.30 -7.70
N ALA A 165 0.73 -7.90 -8.21
CA ALA A 165 0.67 -8.87 -9.29
C ALA A 165 0.45 -10.30 -8.78
N VAL A 166 1.12 -10.69 -7.69
CA VAL A 166 1.02 -12.06 -7.17
C VAL A 166 -0.25 -12.24 -6.33
N PHE A 167 -0.38 -11.46 -5.26
CA PHE A 167 -1.49 -11.55 -4.30
C PHE A 167 -2.76 -10.85 -4.80
N GLY A 168 -2.64 -9.80 -5.62
CA GLY A 168 -3.80 -9.11 -6.17
C GLY A 168 -4.49 -8.16 -5.19
N ARG A 169 -3.74 -7.36 -4.44
CA ARG A 169 -4.31 -6.35 -3.53
C ARG A 169 -4.32 -4.96 -4.13
N HIS A 170 -5.40 -4.24 -3.81
CA HIS A 170 -5.67 -2.89 -4.28
C HIS A 170 -4.94 -1.79 -3.48
N ASP A 171 -4.07 -2.14 -2.52
CA ASP A 171 -3.37 -1.18 -1.67
C ASP A 171 -2.58 -0.12 -2.48
N SER A 172 -2.05 -0.49 -3.65
CA SER A 172 -1.35 0.41 -4.57
C SER A 172 -2.19 1.58 -5.08
N ILE A 173 -3.51 1.40 -5.23
CA ILE A 173 -4.43 2.48 -5.65
C ILE A 173 -4.42 3.60 -4.60
N TRP A 174 -4.46 3.23 -3.33
CA TRP A 174 -4.51 4.19 -2.23
C TRP A 174 -3.14 4.81 -1.96
N VAL A 175 -2.06 4.10 -2.28
CA VAL A 175 -0.71 4.68 -2.34
C VAL A 175 -0.66 5.82 -3.37
N VAL A 176 -1.20 5.61 -4.57
CA VAL A 176 -1.27 6.66 -5.61
C VAL A 176 -2.05 7.86 -5.09
N ALA A 177 -3.21 7.65 -4.46
CA ALA A 177 -4.00 8.75 -3.90
C ALA A 177 -3.20 9.58 -2.87
N VAL A 178 -2.46 8.94 -1.96
CA VAL A 178 -1.57 9.65 -1.02
C VAL A 178 -0.47 10.43 -1.75
N LEU A 179 0.15 9.84 -2.78
CA LEU A 179 1.19 10.51 -3.57
C LEU A 179 0.64 11.71 -4.38
N ILE A 180 -0.57 11.60 -4.93
CA ILE A 180 -1.27 12.72 -5.57
C ILE A 180 -1.59 13.82 -4.54
N GLY A 181 -2.02 13.44 -3.33
CA GLY A 181 -2.24 14.37 -2.23
C GLY A 181 -0.99 15.18 -1.89
N ILE A 182 0.18 14.53 -1.87
CA ILE A 182 1.48 15.18 -1.72
C ILE A 182 1.77 16.15 -2.87
N GLU A 183 1.52 15.76 -4.12
CA GLU A 183 1.78 16.61 -5.28
C GLU A 183 0.91 17.89 -5.27
N PHE A 184 -0.36 17.78 -4.89
CA PHE A 184 -1.20 18.96 -4.65
C PHE A 184 -0.64 19.86 -3.55
N ALA A 185 -0.17 19.29 -2.44
CA ALA A 185 0.45 20.04 -1.36
C ALA A 185 1.72 20.79 -1.83
N ARG A 186 2.57 20.15 -2.65
CA ARG A 186 3.78 20.76 -3.23
C ARG A 186 3.47 21.98 -4.09
N ARG A 187 2.35 21.94 -4.83
CA ARG A 187 1.86 23.04 -5.67
C ARG A 187 1.10 24.12 -4.89
N GLY A 188 1.09 24.04 -3.55
CA GLY A 188 0.39 25.00 -2.68
C GLY A 188 -1.09 24.70 -2.44
N ALA A 189 -1.67 23.71 -3.13
CA ALA A 189 -3.07 23.29 -3.00
C ALA A 189 -3.27 22.30 -1.84
N ARG A 190 -2.81 22.68 -0.63
CA ARG A 190 -2.79 21.82 0.55
C ARG A 190 -4.15 21.29 1.00
N TRP A 191 -5.25 22.00 0.76
CA TRP A 191 -6.59 21.52 1.15
C TRP A 191 -7.08 20.45 0.20
N THR A 192 -6.83 20.61 -1.11
CA THR A 192 -7.04 19.55 -2.10
C THR A 192 -6.19 18.33 -1.77
N GLY A 193 -4.91 18.54 -1.43
CA GLY A 193 -4.03 17.45 -1.01
C GLY A 193 -4.52 16.71 0.24
N LEU A 194 -5.08 17.44 1.22
CA LEU A 194 -5.71 16.86 2.41
C LEU A 194 -6.94 16.04 2.00
N ALA A 195 -7.84 16.60 1.18
CA ALA A 195 -9.05 15.92 0.74
C ALA A 195 -8.75 14.60 0.02
N VAL A 196 -7.78 14.59 -0.90
CA VAL A 196 -7.36 13.36 -1.62
C VAL A 196 -6.74 12.34 -0.66
N THR A 197 -5.90 12.79 0.29
CA THR A 197 -5.29 11.91 1.30
C THR A 197 -6.34 11.33 2.25
N SER A 198 -7.32 12.13 2.67
CA SER A 198 -8.44 11.69 3.51
C SER A 198 -9.38 10.75 2.77
N LEU A 199 -9.57 10.92 1.45
CA LEU A 199 -10.31 9.95 0.64
C LEU A 199 -9.59 8.60 0.60
N ALA A 200 -8.26 8.59 0.50
CA ALA A 200 -7.46 7.37 0.61
C ALA A 200 -7.63 6.73 2.00
N ALA A 201 -7.67 7.54 3.07
CA ALA A 201 -7.92 7.09 4.44
C ALA A 201 -9.34 6.53 4.65
N ALA A 202 -10.32 7.02 3.90
CA ALA A 202 -11.67 6.48 3.90
C ALA A 202 -11.78 5.14 3.17
N ALA A 203 -10.94 4.93 2.16
CA ALA A 203 -10.94 3.70 1.38
C ALA A 203 -10.07 2.59 1.97
N ARG A 204 -8.99 2.96 2.67
CA ARG A 204 -8.03 2.04 3.27
C ARG A 204 -7.53 2.60 4.58
N PHE A 205 -7.13 1.70 5.49
CA PHE A 205 -6.82 2.09 6.86
C PHE A 205 -5.46 2.80 7.02
N PHE A 206 -4.43 2.41 6.25
CA PHE A 206 -3.07 2.94 6.45
C PHE A 206 -2.93 4.48 6.29
N PRO A 207 -3.63 5.17 5.37
CA PRO A 207 -3.50 6.62 5.23
C PRO A 207 -4.09 7.39 6.42
N VAL A 208 -4.96 6.78 7.24
CA VAL A 208 -5.48 7.40 8.48
C VAL A 208 -4.33 7.89 9.36
N PHE A 209 -3.25 7.11 9.46
CA PHE A 209 -2.09 7.44 10.29
C PHE A 209 -1.20 8.56 9.74
N VAL A 210 -1.35 8.92 8.47
CA VAL A 210 -0.57 10.02 7.89
C VAL A 210 -1.34 11.33 7.89
N VAL A 211 -2.67 11.32 8.04
CA VAL A 211 -3.50 12.53 8.05
C VAL A 211 -3.13 13.50 9.19
N PRO A 212 -2.93 13.08 10.45
CA PRO A 212 -2.49 13.99 11.51
C PRO A 212 -1.14 14.66 11.19
N LEU A 213 -0.20 13.90 10.62
CA LEU A 213 1.10 14.43 10.20
C LEU A 213 0.96 15.44 9.07
N TYR A 214 0.07 15.18 8.11
CA TYR A 214 -0.24 16.11 7.02
C TYR A 214 -0.70 17.46 7.57
N LEU A 215 -1.72 17.44 8.45
CA LEU A 215 -2.28 18.65 9.06
C LEU A 215 -1.21 19.43 9.83
N VAL A 216 -0.43 18.73 10.64
CA VAL A 216 0.58 19.33 11.52
C VAL A 216 1.79 19.86 10.74
N ALA A 217 2.27 19.16 9.72
CA ALA A 217 3.42 19.56 8.92
C ALA A 217 3.10 20.72 7.95
N LEU A 218 1.88 20.78 7.44
CA LEU A 218 1.43 21.80 6.48
C LEU A 218 0.56 22.90 7.11
N ARG A 219 0.57 22.99 8.45
CA ARG A 219 -0.18 24.00 9.21
C ARG A 219 0.32 25.41 8.90
N ARG A 220 -0.62 26.34 8.72
CA ARG A 220 -0.32 27.79 8.77
C ARG A 220 -0.50 28.33 10.18
N SER A 221 -1.52 27.83 10.87
CA SER A 221 -1.82 28.13 12.27
C SER A 221 -2.50 26.92 12.92
N TRP A 222 -2.55 26.88 14.25
CA TRP A 222 -3.30 25.83 14.97
C TRP A 222 -4.79 25.84 14.63
N ARG A 223 -5.38 27.02 14.39
CA ARG A 223 -6.76 27.12 13.87
C ARG A 223 -6.95 26.32 12.59
N THR A 224 -6.00 26.34 11.66
CA THR A 224 -6.10 25.53 10.43
C THR A 224 -5.99 24.02 10.69
N VAL A 225 -5.23 23.60 11.70
CA VAL A 225 -5.17 22.20 12.11
C VAL A 225 -6.52 21.75 12.66
N PHE A 226 -7.10 22.52 13.60
CA PHE A 226 -8.40 22.22 14.19
C PHE A 226 -9.51 22.21 13.14
N LEU A 227 -9.56 23.19 12.24
CA LEU A 227 -10.55 23.22 11.15
C LEU A 227 -10.38 22.03 10.19
N GLY A 228 -9.14 21.65 9.85
CA GLY A 228 -8.89 20.49 9.01
C GLY A 228 -9.29 19.17 9.69
N ALA A 229 -8.94 19.01 10.97
CA ALA A 229 -9.31 17.85 11.76
C ALA A 229 -10.84 17.76 11.94
N ALA A 230 -11.50 18.87 12.27
CA ALA A 230 -12.96 18.95 12.38
C ALA A 230 -13.65 18.67 11.03
N GLY A 231 -13.09 19.15 9.92
CA GLY A 231 -13.63 18.87 8.58
C GLY A 231 -13.54 17.38 8.22
N VAL A 232 -12.37 16.75 8.44
CA VAL A 232 -12.19 15.32 8.17
C VAL A 232 -13.03 14.45 9.11
N GLY A 233 -12.97 14.72 10.42
CA GLY A 233 -13.74 13.97 11.42
C GLY A 233 -15.24 14.18 11.28
N GLY A 234 -15.68 15.40 10.98
CA GLY A 234 -17.08 15.72 10.72
C GLY A 234 -17.62 15.02 9.47
N LEU A 235 -16.85 15.01 8.37
CA LEU A 235 -17.24 14.28 7.16
C LEU A 235 -17.33 12.77 7.43
N TRP A 236 -16.36 12.20 8.16
CA TRP A 236 -16.41 10.80 8.56
C TRP A 236 -17.67 10.48 9.38
N MET A 237 -17.98 11.32 10.37
CA MET A 237 -19.19 11.19 11.20
C MET A 237 -20.47 11.24 10.36
N VAL A 238 -20.56 12.18 9.41
CA VAL A 238 -21.73 12.28 8.51
C VAL A 238 -21.87 11.01 7.67
N VAL A 239 -20.79 10.50 7.10
CA VAL A 239 -20.82 9.24 6.33
C VAL A 239 -21.26 8.07 7.20
N ASP A 240 -20.70 7.96 8.41
CA ASP A 240 -21.07 6.90 9.37
C ASP A 240 -22.56 6.94 9.73
N LEU A 241 -23.09 8.12 10.05
CA LEU A 241 -24.50 8.32 10.39
C LEU A 241 -25.43 8.03 9.22
N VAL A 242 -25.07 8.47 8.00
CA VAL A 242 -25.86 8.17 6.80
C VAL A 242 -25.91 6.68 6.54
N LEU A 243 -24.77 5.98 6.66
CA LEU A 243 -24.71 4.54 6.45
C LEU A 243 -25.43 3.77 7.56
N LEU A 244 -25.33 4.21 8.82
CA LEU A 244 -26.07 3.67 9.94
C LEU A 244 -27.59 3.80 9.71
N GLN A 245 -28.06 4.98 9.28
CA GLN A 245 -29.48 5.19 8.98
C GLN A 245 -29.95 4.33 7.80
N ARG A 246 -29.11 4.09 6.80
CA ARG A 246 -29.46 3.32 5.59
C ARG A 246 -29.38 1.81 5.77
N THR A 247 -28.41 1.33 6.55
CA THR A 247 -28.05 -0.10 6.63
C THR A 247 -28.31 -0.71 8.01
N GLY A 248 -28.57 0.11 9.03
CA GLY A 248 -28.69 -0.32 10.41
C GLY A 248 -27.34 -0.63 11.08
N GLN A 249 -26.22 -0.43 10.39
CA GLN A 249 -24.87 -0.72 10.89
C GLN A 249 -23.94 0.49 10.78
N SER A 250 -23.18 0.77 11.84
CA SER A 250 -22.14 1.82 11.83
C SER A 250 -20.85 1.24 11.23
N PRO A 251 -20.37 1.76 10.08
CA PRO A 251 -19.07 1.35 9.53
C PRO A 251 -17.93 1.44 10.55
N THR A 252 -17.94 2.48 11.39
CA THR A 252 -16.93 2.71 12.42
C THR A 252 -16.95 1.64 13.50
N LEU A 253 -18.14 1.32 14.04
CA LEU A 253 -18.25 0.29 15.07
C LEU A 253 -17.96 -1.10 14.51
N THR A 254 -18.41 -1.41 13.29
CA THR A 254 -18.06 -2.66 12.60
C THR A 254 -16.53 -2.76 12.39
N LEU A 255 -15.88 -1.67 11.97
CA LEU A 255 -14.42 -1.64 11.84
C LEU A 255 -13.72 -1.88 13.19
N LEU A 256 -14.16 -1.23 14.27
CA LEU A 256 -13.52 -1.33 15.57
C LEU A 256 -13.79 -2.67 16.27
N GLY A 257 -15.00 -3.22 16.15
CA GLY A 257 -15.44 -4.41 16.86
C GLY A 257 -15.20 -5.72 16.12
N GLU A 258 -15.40 -5.74 14.80
CA GLU A 258 -15.48 -6.98 14.02
C GLU A 258 -14.25 -7.20 13.12
N TYR A 259 -13.54 -6.15 12.71
CA TYR A 259 -12.39 -6.31 11.80
C TYR A 259 -11.15 -6.83 12.53
N PRO A 260 -10.63 -8.04 12.19
CA PRO A 260 -9.44 -8.59 12.84
C PRO A 260 -8.20 -7.70 12.68
N HIS A 261 -8.16 -6.89 11.62
CA HIS A 261 -7.02 -6.03 11.33
C HIS A 261 -6.87 -4.85 12.30
N VAL A 262 -7.95 -4.38 12.93
CA VAL A 262 -7.85 -3.36 13.99
C VAL A 262 -7.18 -3.95 15.23
N ARG A 263 -7.43 -5.24 15.52
CA ARG A 263 -6.77 -5.94 16.63
C ARG A 263 -5.25 -5.99 16.47
N TYR A 264 -4.72 -5.98 15.24
CA TYR A 264 -3.27 -5.93 15.01
C TYR A 264 -2.61 -4.67 15.56
N LEU A 265 -3.33 -3.55 15.56
CA LEU A 265 -2.82 -2.27 16.05
C LEU A 265 -2.63 -2.28 17.57
N ILE A 266 -3.37 -3.13 18.27
CA ILE A 266 -3.35 -3.25 19.73
C ILE A 266 -2.76 -4.58 20.22
N ALA A 267 -2.32 -5.44 19.31
CA ALA A 267 -1.85 -6.79 19.64
C ALA A 267 -0.53 -6.79 20.42
N LEU A 268 0.37 -5.84 20.13
CA LEU A 268 1.57 -5.63 20.93
C LEU A 268 1.23 -4.67 22.06
N ALA A 269 1.20 -5.17 23.29
CA ALA A 269 0.85 -4.37 24.47
C ALA A 269 1.80 -4.66 25.64
N LEU A 270 2.03 -3.65 26.48
CA LEU A 270 2.77 -3.77 27.73
C LEU A 270 1.78 -4.06 28.87
N PRO A 271 2.08 -5.00 29.78
CA PRO A 271 1.25 -5.18 30.97
C PRO A 271 1.37 -3.95 31.87
N ALA A 272 0.23 -3.38 32.29
CA ALA A 272 0.14 -2.20 33.14
C ALA A 272 -0.86 -2.45 34.29
N GLY A 273 -0.55 -3.45 35.13
CA GLY A 273 -1.45 -3.98 36.15
C GLY A 273 -2.14 -5.26 35.69
N ASP A 274 -3.04 -5.78 36.52
CA ASP A 274 -3.62 -7.12 36.34
C ASP A 274 -4.59 -7.19 35.13
N ASP A 275 -5.34 -6.12 34.86
CA ASP A 275 -6.39 -6.10 33.82
C ASP A 275 -6.20 -5.02 32.74
N VAL A 276 -5.12 -4.23 32.81
CA VAL A 276 -4.89 -3.12 31.87
C VAL A 276 -3.62 -3.38 31.08
N ALA A 277 -3.78 -3.58 29.77
CA ALA A 277 -2.67 -3.62 28.83
C ALA A 277 -2.57 -2.26 28.12
N VAL A 278 -1.36 -1.74 27.95
CA VAL A 278 -1.10 -0.50 27.21
C VAL A 278 -0.60 -0.85 25.81
N PRO A 279 -1.41 -0.64 24.75
CA PRO A 279 -1.00 -0.93 23.39
C PRO A 279 0.22 -0.11 22.96
N VAL A 280 1.28 -0.79 22.52
CA VAL A 280 2.56 -0.16 22.17
C VAL A 280 2.42 0.76 20.97
N LEU A 281 1.74 0.34 19.90
CA LEU A 281 1.63 1.15 18.69
C LEU A 281 0.85 2.46 18.95
N PRO A 282 -0.38 2.45 19.52
CA PRO A 282 -1.08 3.68 19.88
C PRO A 282 -0.26 4.60 20.79
N LEU A 283 0.44 4.06 21.77
CA LEU A 283 1.31 4.83 22.66
C LEU A 283 2.45 5.52 21.88
N VAL A 284 3.24 4.74 21.13
CA VAL A 284 4.37 5.26 20.34
C VAL A 284 3.91 6.26 19.28
N TYR A 285 2.81 5.97 18.59
CA TYR A 285 2.22 6.85 17.58
C TYR A 285 1.75 8.18 18.20
N THR A 286 1.08 8.13 19.36
CA THR A 286 0.62 9.34 20.06
C THR A 286 1.81 10.19 20.51
N ILE A 287 2.82 9.58 21.13
CA ILE A 287 4.07 10.27 21.52
C ILE A 287 4.72 10.90 20.28
N PHE A 288 4.80 10.16 19.17
CA PHE A 288 5.39 10.66 17.93
C PHE A 288 4.61 11.86 17.37
N VAL A 289 3.27 11.80 17.32
CA VAL A 289 2.43 12.91 16.85
C VAL A 289 2.54 14.12 17.78
N CYS A 290 2.56 13.94 19.11
CA CYS A 290 2.77 15.02 20.08
C CYS A 290 4.15 15.67 19.93
N TRP A 291 5.19 14.87 19.74
CA TRP A 291 6.54 15.36 19.43
C TRP A 291 6.56 16.13 18.10
N TRP A 292 5.93 15.59 17.06
CA TRP A 292 5.82 16.21 15.74
C TRP A 292 5.05 17.54 15.79
N ALA A 293 3.99 17.59 16.60
CA ALA A 293 3.19 18.77 16.86
C ALA A 293 4.01 19.90 17.53
N SER A 294 4.80 19.55 18.55
CA SER A 294 5.54 20.52 19.35
C SER A 294 6.86 20.97 18.72
N ARG A 295 7.62 20.04 18.15
CA ARG A 295 9.01 20.26 17.69
C ARG A 295 9.28 19.79 16.27
N GLY A 296 8.29 19.17 15.62
CA GLY A 296 8.46 18.57 14.31
C GLY A 296 8.76 19.61 13.22
N PRO A 297 9.53 19.20 12.20
CA PRO A 297 9.77 20.04 11.03
C PRO A 297 8.46 20.35 10.26
N ARG A 298 8.46 21.43 9.48
CA ARG A 298 7.30 21.86 8.66
C ARG A 298 7.58 21.71 7.18
N GLY A 299 6.51 21.71 6.38
CA GLY A 299 6.57 21.61 4.93
C GLY A 299 6.35 20.19 4.41
N VAL A 300 6.37 20.05 3.08
CA VAL A 300 6.04 18.77 2.41
C VAL A 300 7.09 17.70 2.68
N ASP A 301 8.38 18.05 2.66
CA ASP A 301 9.43 17.05 2.90
C ASP A 301 9.42 16.54 4.35
N ALA A 302 9.07 17.41 5.30
CA ALA A 302 8.80 17.02 6.67
C ALA A 302 7.63 16.02 6.73
N TYR A 303 6.49 16.35 6.12
CA TYR A 303 5.33 15.46 6.04
C TYR A 303 5.72 14.08 5.48
N ARG A 304 6.44 14.05 4.35
CA ARG A 304 6.90 12.82 3.70
C ARG A 304 7.77 11.97 4.62
N ALA A 305 8.71 12.58 5.33
CA ALA A 305 9.58 11.87 6.28
C ALA A 305 8.80 11.33 7.49
N GLY A 306 7.93 12.15 8.08
CA GLY A 306 7.07 11.73 9.18
C GLY A 306 6.17 10.57 8.77
N ALA A 307 5.51 10.67 7.61
CA ALA A 307 4.64 9.64 7.08
C ALA A 307 5.41 8.35 6.73
N ALA A 308 6.60 8.45 6.13
CA ALA A 308 7.47 7.29 5.89
C ALA A 308 7.82 6.57 7.20
N ALA A 309 8.22 7.31 8.22
CA ALA A 309 8.55 6.75 9.53
C ALA A 309 7.35 6.09 10.20
N THR A 310 6.17 6.71 10.14
CA THR A 310 4.94 6.15 10.68
C THR A 310 4.54 4.85 9.98
N LEU A 311 4.56 4.81 8.64
CA LEU A 311 4.18 3.59 7.90
C LEU A 311 5.20 2.46 8.11
N CYS A 312 6.50 2.78 8.19
CA CYS A 312 7.52 1.82 8.62
C CYS A 312 7.26 1.32 10.05
N GLY A 313 6.93 2.22 10.98
CA GLY A 313 6.61 1.89 12.36
C GLY A 313 5.41 0.95 12.49
N ILE A 314 4.34 1.20 11.73
CA ILE A 314 3.16 0.33 11.70
C ILE A 314 3.56 -1.08 11.25
N VAL A 315 4.20 -1.20 10.07
CA VAL A 315 4.64 -2.50 9.55
C VAL A 315 5.62 -3.20 10.51
N ALA A 316 6.49 -2.46 11.18
CA ALA A 316 7.47 -3.04 12.08
C ALA A 316 6.90 -3.46 13.45
N LEU A 317 5.88 -2.77 13.96
CA LEU A 317 5.39 -2.95 15.34
C LEU A 317 4.05 -3.70 15.46
N THR A 318 3.38 -3.99 14.34
CA THR A 318 2.14 -4.78 14.36
C THR A 318 2.35 -6.18 13.79
N PRO A 319 1.53 -7.16 14.17
CA PRO A 319 1.22 -8.26 13.27
C PRO A 319 0.71 -7.66 11.95
N PHE A 320 1.12 -8.22 10.83
CA PHE A 320 0.63 -7.78 9.52
C PHE A 320 0.37 -9.00 8.66
N HIS A 321 -0.46 -8.86 7.63
CA HIS A 321 -0.48 -9.80 6.52
C HIS A 321 0.52 -9.35 5.44
N PRO A 322 1.03 -10.27 4.61
CA PRO A 322 2.13 -9.99 3.67
C PRO A 322 1.89 -8.77 2.79
N GLN A 323 0.66 -8.58 2.32
CA GLN A 323 0.28 -7.47 1.45
C GLN A 323 0.51 -6.09 2.06
N TYR A 324 0.47 -5.95 3.39
CA TYR A 324 0.56 -4.65 4.07
C TYR A 324 1.98 -4.12 4.15
N VAL A 325 2.99 -4.93 3.83
CA VAL A 325 4.39 -4.49 3.82
C VAL A 325 4.64 -3.38 2.79
N ILE A 326 3.84 -3.35 1.71
CA ILE A 326 3.92 -2.29 0.68
C ILE A 326 3.76 -0.88 1.28
N TRP A 327 3.03 -0.73 2.39
CA TRP A 327 2.79 0.57 3.02
C TRP A 327 4.07 1.26 3.46
N SER A 328 5.12 0.49 3.78
CA SER A 328 6.42 1.05 4.23
C SER A 328 7.24 1.69 3.11
N LEU A 329 6.94 1.40 1.83
CA LEU A 329 7.82 1.74 0.70
C LEU A 329 7.59 3.11 0.05
N PRO A 330 6.36 3.56 -0.31
CA PRO A 330 6.18 4.64 -1.27
C PRO A 330 6.75 5.98 -0.81
N LEU A 331 6.71 6.23 0.50
CA LEU A 331 7.27 7.44 1.10
C LEU A 331 8.72 7.26 1.57
N ALA A 332 9.20 6.03 1.74
CA ALA A 332 10.57 5.71 2.13
C ALA A 332 11.55 5.72 0.95
N VAL A 333 11.14 5.23 -0.23
CA VAL A 333 12.00 5.11 -1.43
C VAL A 333 12.74 6.42 -1.77
N PRO A 334 12.11 7.61 -1.74
CA PRO A 334 12.82 8.87 -2.01
C PRO A 334 13.96 9.20 -1.03
N PHE A 335 13.95 8.62 0.17
CA PHE A 335 15.03 8.76 1.15
C PHE A 335 16.10 7.67 0.96
N LEU A 336 15.70 6.46 0.57
CA LEU A 336 16.61 5.35 0.31
C LEU A 336 17.55 5.62 -0.87
N VAL A 337 17.11 6.36 -1.88
CA VAL A 337 17.97 6.66 -3.03
C VAL A 337 19.02 7.74 -2.78
N ARG A 338 19.03 8.35 -1.58
CA ARG A 338 19.92 9.48 -1.30
C ARG A 338 21.38 9.08 -1.13
N ASP A 339 21.65 7.85 -0.70
CA ASP A 339 23.01 7.33 -0.54
C ASP A 339 23.11 5.85 -0.91
N ARG A 340 24.35 5.34 -0.93
CA ARG A 340 24.67 3.97 -1.34
C ARG A 340 24.11 2.89 -0.41
N THR A 341 23.80 3.24 0.83
CA THR A 341 23.30 2.25 1.82
C THR A 341 21.81 1.98 1.68
N GLY A 342 21.03 2.92 1.12
CA GLY A 342 19.59 2.75 1.04
C GLY A 342 19.12 1.62 0.11
N PRO A 343 19.71 1.40 -1.08
CA PRO A 343 19.42 0.21 -1.88
C PRO A 343 19.69 -1.10 -1.12
N VAL A 344 20.77 -1.16 -0.33
CA VAL A 344 21.10 -2.33 0.49
C VAL A 344 20.01 -2.58 1.54
N LEU A 345 19.51 -1.54 2.21
CA LEU A 345 18.39 -1.67 3.15
C LEU A 345 17.10 -2.12 2.48
N ALA A 346 16.80 -1.64 1.28
CA ALA A 346 15.63 -2.06 0.51
C ALA A 346 15.70 -3.54 0.13
N VAL A 347 16.88 -4.00 -0.33
CA VAL A 347 17.13 -5.42 -0.64
C VAL A 347 17.04 -6.27 0.62
N ALA A 348 17.64 -5.82 1.73
CA ALA A 348 17.56 -6.53 3.00
C ALA A 348 16.10 -6.64 3.49
N GLN A 349 15.31 -5.56 3.39
CA GLN A 349 13.89 -5.57 3.74
C GLN A 349 13.11 -6.56 2.87
N ALA A 350 13.33 -6.56 1.55
CA ALA A 350 12.66 -7.46 0.62
C ALA A 350 13.08 -8.93 0.85
N ALA A 351 14.37 -9.20 1.08
CA ALA A 351 14.87 -10.55 1.37
C ALA A 351 14.29 -11.09 2.69
N LEU A 352 14.28 -10.26 3.75
CA LEU A 352 13.67 -10.63 5.03
C LEU A 352 12.15 -10.83 4.91
N PHE A 353 11.46 -10.03 4.10
CA PHE A 353 10.05 -10.24 3.79
C PHE A 353 9.83 -11.59 3.10
N LEU A 354 10.62 -11.94 2.08
CA LEU A 354 10.50 -13.23 1.39
C LEU A 354 10.84 -14.40 2.32
N ALA A 355 11.84 -14.27 3.20
CA ALA A 355 12.16 -15.27 4.21
C ALA A 355 11.06 -15.40 5.28
N TRP A 356 10.29 -14.34 5.51
CA TRP A 356 9.16 -14.32 6.44
C TRP A 356 7.88 -14.92 5.84
N LEU A 357 7.75 -14.88 4.50
CA LEU A 357 6.55 -15.29 3.76
C LEU A 357 6.06 -16.73 4.01
N PRO A 358 6.93 -17.72 4.22
CA PRO A 358 6.49 -19.06 4.57
C PRO A 358 5.70 -19.14 5.89
N ARG A 359 5.73 -18.12 6.75
CA ARG A 359 4.93 -18.10 7.99
C ARG A 359 3.43 -18.27 7.75
N TRP A 360 2.96 -17.86 6.59
CA TRP A 360 1.55 -17.92 6.20
C TRP A 360 1.20 -19.18 5.38
N GLY A 361 2.14 -20.12 5.26
CA GLY A 361 1.95 -21.38 4.56
C GLY A 361 1.54 -21.20 3.10
N ALA A 362 0.89 -22.23 2.56
CA ALA A 362 0.47 -22.28 1.16
C ALA A 362 -0.43 -21.10 0.76
N ALA A 363 -1.30 -20.62 1.67
CA ALA A 363 -2.26 -19.55 1.39
C ALA A 363 -1.62 -18.24 0.89
N ALA A 364 -0.37 -17.96 1.26
CA ALA A 364 0.37 -16.78 0.82
C ALA A 364 1.63 -17.10 0.00
N THR A 365 1.82 -18.37 -0.38
CA THR A 365 3.00 -18.83 -1.11
C THR A 365 2.60 -19.70 -2.29
N THR A 366 2.72 -21.03 -2.17
CA THR A 366 2.49 -22.00 -3.24
C THR A 366 1.05 -22.04 -3.72
N GLY A 367 0.09 -21.92 -2.80
CA GLY A 367 -1.35 -21.85 -3.11
C GLY A 367 -1.72 -20.63 -3.96
N LEU A 368 -0.87 -19.59 -4.01
CA LEU A 368 -1.08 -18.49 -4.95
C LEU A 368 -0.97 -18.97 -6.40
N LEU A 369 -0.30 -20.07 -6.69
CA LEU A 369 -0.06 -20.60 -8.03
C LEU A 369 -1.13 -21.60 -8.50
N LEU A 370 -2.25 -21.75 -7.78
CA LEU A 370 -3.37 -22.61 -8.17
C LEU A 370 -3.82 -22.49 -9.65
N PRO A 371 -3.76 -21.30 -10.31
CA PRO A 371 -4.06 -21.19 -11.74
C PRO A 371 -3.17 -22.03 -12.67
N LEU A 372 -2.00 -22.48 -12.22
CA LEU A 372 -1.11 -23.36 -13.00
C LEU A 372 -1.57 -24.82 -13.02
N GLY A 373 -2.52 -25.20 -12.17
CA GLY A 373 -3.03 -26.56 -12.07
C GLY A 373 -3.22 -26.97 -10.61
N ARG A 374 -4.48 -27.10 -10.19
CA ARG A 374 -4.86 -27.44 -8.81
C ARG A 374 -4.20 -28.72 -8.32
N ASP A 375 -4.28 -29.78 -9.12
CA ASP A 375 -3.78 -31.12 -8.77
C ASP A 375 -2.26 -31.12 -8.51
N VAL A 376 -1.51 -30.30 -9.26
CA VAL A 376 -0.07 -30.17 -9.07
C VAL A 376 0.24 -29.36 -7.81
N ILE A 377 -0.39 -28.19 -7.67
CA ILE A 377 -0.06 -27.24 -6.61
C ILE A 377 -0.49 -27.75 -5.22
N GLU A 378 -1.64 -28.42 -5.11
CA GLU A 378 -2.11 -28.97 -3.83
C GLU A 378 -1.25 -30.15 -3.34
N THR A 379 -0.46 -30.80 -4.22
CA THR A 379 0.48 -31.86 -3.82
C THR A 379 1.81 -31.32 -3.30
N LEU A 380 2.12 -30.03 -3.53
CA LEU A 380 3.35 -29.43 -3.04
C LEU A 380 3.32 -29.29 -1.51
N PRO A 381 4.45 -29.53 -0.81
CA PRO A 381 4.50 -29.39 0.64
C PRO A 381 4.26 -27.93 1.03
N ASP A 382 3.51 -27.72 2.12
CA ASP A 382 3.31 -26.39 2.68
C ASP A 382 4.67 -25.79 3.12
N PRO A 383 5.07 -24.61 2.60
CA PRO A 383 6.38 -24.04 2.92
C PRO A 383 6.61 -23.76 4.41
N GLN A 384 5.54 -23.51 5.18
CA GLN A 384 5.62 -23.36 6.63
C GLN A 384 6.03 -24.68 7.28
N LEU A 385 5.43 -25.80 6.84
CA LEU A 385 5.73 -27.13 7.36
C LEU A 385 7.13 -27.58 6.97
N LEU A 386 7.54 -27.31 5.72
CA LEU A 386 8.90 -27.61 5.25
C LEU A 386 9.96 -26.89 6.10
N LEU A 387 9.77 -25.59 6.37
CA LEU A 387 10.70 -24.85 7.23
C LEU A 387 10.62 -25.27 8.69
N ALA A 388 9.42 -25.57 9.21
CA ALA A 388 9.25 -26.06 10.58
C ALA A 388 9.95 -27.41 10.81
N ALA A 389 10.10 -28.23 9.77
CA ALA A 389 10.86 -29.48 9.83
C ALA A 389 12.39 -29.26 9.90
N LEU A 390 12.88 -28.14 9.35
CA LEU A 390 14.31 -27.79 9.36
C LEU A 390 14.72 -26.98 10.59
N LEU A 391 13.84 -26.08 11.06
CA LEU A 391 14.10 -25.17 12.17
C LEU A 391 12.79 -24.89 12.93
N PRO A 392 12.75 -25.03 14.28
CA PRO A 392 11.52 -24.80 15.03
C PRO A 392 10.94 -23.40 14.80
N GLY A 393 9.61 -23.32 14.61
CA GLY A 393 8.90 -22.06 14.39
C GLY A 393 9.15 -21.02 15.49
N SER A 394 9.33 -21.46 16.73
CA SER A 394 9.67 -20.61 17.89
C SER A 394 11.05 -19.95 17.79
N VAL A 395 11.94 -20.44 16.93
CA VAL A 395 13.30 -19.93 16.76
C VAL A 395 13.39 -19.03 15.54
N TRP A 396 13.06 -19.57 14.35
CA TRP A 396 13.26 -18.82 13.12
C TRP A 396 12.29 -17.66 13.00
N GLN A 397 11.06 -17.83 13.50
CA GLN A 397 10.06 -16.82 13.25
C GLN A 397 10.39 -15.50 13.97
N PRO A 398 10.61 -15.50 15.29
CA PRO A 398 10.96 -14.26 15.99
C PRO A 398 12.24 -13.62 15.45
N PHE A 399 13.22 -14.43 15.03
CA PHE A 399 14.48 -13.93 14.47
C PHE A 399 14.26 -13.16 13.16
N VAL A 400 13.61 -13.79 12.16
CA VAL A 400 13.36 -13.15 10.86
C VAL A 400 12.44 -11.93 11.03
N ARG A 401 11.40 -12.04 11.86
CA ARG A 401 10.49 -10.92 12.14
C ARG A 401 11.18 -9.76 12.85
N GLY A 402 12.07 -10.04 13.80
CA GLY A 402 12.85 -9.04 14.53
C GLY A 402 13.84 -8.32 13.62
N ALA A 403 14.57 -9.07 12.79
CA ALA A 403 15.47 -8.49 11.79
C ALA A 403 14.70 -7.61 10.78
N PHE A 404 13.56 -8.10 10.28
CA PHE A 404 12.67 -7.33 9.39
C PHE A 404 12.17 -6.04 10.06
N ALA A 405 11.77 -6.11 11.33
CA ALA A 405 11.36 -4.95 12.11
C ALA A 405 12.49 -3.92 12.23
N GLY A 406 13.69 -4.38 12.60
CA GLY A 406 14.87 -3.54 12.78
C GLY A 406 15.25 -2.80 11.50
N VAL A 407 15.33 -3.51 10.37
CA VAL A 407 15.60 -2.88 9.07
C VAL A 407 14.50 -1.87 8.71
N THR A 408 13.23 -2.24 8.86
CA THR A 408 12.10 -1.35 8.52
C THR A 408 12.08 -0.10 9.40
N LEU A 409 12.30 -0.22 10.71
CA LEU A 409 12.41 0.93 11.62
C LEU A 409 13.61 1.80 11.28
N TRP A 410 14.75 1.21 10.92
CA TRP A 410 15.93 1.95 10.51
C TRP A 410 15.68 2.78 9.24
N ILE A 411 14.96 2.22 8.26
CA ILE A 411 14.52 2.95 7.07
C ILE A 411 13.66 4.17 7.47
N GLY A 412 12.68 3.98 8.35
CA GLY A 412 11.84 5.07 8.86
C GLY A 412 12.65 6.14 9.61
N TRP A 413 13.57 5.73 10.48
CA TRP A 413 14.48 6.63 11.20
C TRP A 413 15.35 7.47 10.25
N ARG A 414 15.92 6.84 9.21
CA ARG A 414 16.72 7.55 8.21
C ARG A 414 15.93 8.62 7.48
N ALA A 415 14.66 8.37 7.16
CA ALA A 415 13.80 9.39 6.57
C ALA A 415 13.68 10.63 7.47
N LEU A 416 13.52 10.44 8.79
CA LEU A 416 13.45 11.52 9.77
C LEU A 416 14.77 12.32 9.87
N VAL A 417 15.90 11.62 9.96
CA VAL A 417 17.23 12.27 10.02
C VAL A 417 17.50 13.09 8.77
N ALA A 418 17.19 12.54 7.59
CA ALA A 418 17.42 13.20 6.31
C ALA A 418 16.58 14.47 6.15
N ALA A 419 15.33 14.49 6.65
CA ALA A 419 14.49 15.68 6.63
C ALA A 419 14.97 16.77 7.61
N ARG A 420 15.55 16.37 8.75
CA ARG A 420 16.13 17.32 9.71
C ARG A 420 17.35 18.04 9.12
N ARG A 421 18.24 17.31 8.44
CA ARG A 421 19.43 17.89 7.78
C ARG A 421 19.07 18.87 6.67
N SER A 422 18.09 18.54 5.82
CA SER A 422 17.66 19.44 4.74
C SER A 422 17.12 20.78 5.25
N LEU A 423 16.57 20.81 6.47
CA LEU A 423 16.06 22.05 7.07
C LEU A 423 17.15 22.88 7.76
N GLN A 424 18.29 22.29 8.08
CA GLN A 424 19.44 22.97 8.67
C GLN A 424 20.37 23.58 7.62
N GLY A 425 20.07 23.42 6.31
CA GLY A 425 20.80 24.08 5.23
C GLY A 425 22.17 23.48 4.91
N THR A 426 22.51 22.30 5.42
CA THR A 426 23.77 21.60 5.12
C THR A 426 23.68 20.87 3.77
N THR A 427 23.70 21.64 2.68
CA THR A 427 23.72 21.15 1.29
C THR A 427 25.14 20.86 0.78
N GLU A 428 26.03 20.33 1.63
CA GLU A 428 27.38 19.91 1.18
C GLU A 428 27.35 18.57 0.43
N ASP A 429 26.45 17.64 0.78
CA ASP A 429 26.41 16.26 0.20
C ASP A 429 26.08 16.20 -1.30
N ASP A 430 25.26 17.12 -1.81
CA ASP A 430 24.89 17.10 -3.24
C ASP A 430 26.04 17.59 -4.16
N ARG A 431 27.07 18.26 -3.60
CA ARG A 431 28.25 18.70 -4.36
C ARG A 431 29.30 17.60 -4.51
N GLU A 432 29.38 16.67 -3.55
CA GLU A 432 30.39 15.61 -3.56
C GLU A 432 30.04 14.50 -4.56
N PHE A 433 28.76 14.17 -4.71
CA PHE A 433 28.32 13.12 -5.65
C PHE A 433 28.51 13.53 -7.13
N VAL A 434 28.34 14.81 -7.46
CA VAL A 434 28.60 15.35 -8.82
C VAL A 434 30.09 15.26 -9.18
N ARG A 435 31.00 15.23 -8.20
CA ARG A 435 32.45 15.08 -8.44
C ARG A 435 32.90 13.63 -8.60
N MET A 436 32.06 12.64 -8.27
CA MET A 436 32.42 11.22 -8.40
C MET A 436 31.88 10.56 -9.66
N GLU A 437 30.90 11.16 -10.34
CA GLU A 437 30.36 10.67 -11.63
C GLU A 437 30.86 11.47 -12.86
N ALA A 438 31.63 12.53 -12.63
CA ALA A 438 32.45 13.19 -13.64
C ALA A 438 33.85 12.57 -13.63
#